data_AF-A0A3N0AHP6-F1
#
_entry.id   AF-A0A3N0AHP6-F1
#
_cell.length_a   1.000
_cell.length_b   1.000
_cell.length_c   1.000
_cell.angle_alpha   90.00
_cell.angle_beta   90.00
_cell.angle_gamma   90.00
#
_symmetry.space_group_name_H-M   'P 1'
#
loop_
_entity.id
_entity.type
_entity.pdbx_description
1 polymer ?
#
loop_
_entity_poly.entity_id
_entity_poly.type
_entity_poly.pdbx_seq_one_letter_code
_entity_poly.pdbx_strand_id
1 'polypeptide(L)'
;MNDAMREALSDILFFDDATPIDELARRCAEPLHLSGEAAAALTGEGRPFALWPEPDGCALLAADLHSLARDAGLPDAGLILRLPATICGTPLVRITADAFRPWLSYGIGLRLLALPEGMRETADRSLSPLCFENLAIPSTLERFGARPVQWSKLTRYPDGVRYLVHPDNPALFAEDGSLYSRDGETLIAQAYPYGECVEVRPGVRCIRQDAFLHTPNPPRRIVCPDSLEEARDDIDPALLWIRSNHGAFARVLKETGRRAVSPAYKIVDGDVYDFDDEGALLVATASEKTTAVTPDAVEGVPLVRIGRRALAPQATAVVISSQVKDIEDGNICEGAEKIALGENVRRIGRECFMHAAEGCVARIPRSVECIGERSFSGGWVRFDALDTAAYIPAGVRGLFSPTAYRDGGAAGIELAGEGASDESCFAVPFDMRAYDELLAGERAFLTKTQALVERLAGKAPLQDDAAASFARQLEKNAEAACTLIAERRSRRAIERLADAGFYEDEQRFLFQCEQLRRAHAAEALGCLMQRREAAAPAKPSDRFAF
;
A
#
# COMPACT_ATOMS: atom_id res chain seq x y z
N MET A 1 -26.30 7.57 49.41
CA MET A 1 -26.44 8.82 48.64
C MET A 1 -27.46 9.69 49.37
N ASN A 2 -27.13 10.93 49.74
CA ASN A 2 -28.14 11.87 50.26
C ASN A 2 -29.01 12.36 49.09
N ASP A 3 -30.22 12.84 49.36
CA ASP A 3 -31.18 13.21 48.30
C ASP A 3 -30.65 14.36 47.43
N ALA A 4 -29.89 15.29 48.01
CA ALA A 4 -29.23 16.37 47.28
C ALA A 4 -28.19 15.89 46.23
N MET A 5 -27.43 14.82 46.53
CA MET A 5 -26.53 14.21 45.55
C MET A 5 -27.30 13.45 44.46
N ARG A 6 -28.44 12.83 44.80
CA ARG A 6 -29.29 12.15 43.81
C ARG A 6 -29.89 13.14 42.80
N GLU A 7 -30.41 14.26 43.29
CA GLU A 7 -31.01 15.32 42.48
C GLU A 7 -29.97 15.99 41.58
N ALA A 8 -28.80 16.35 42.13
CA ALA A 8 -27.70 16.91 41.35
C ALA A 8 -27.16 15.95 40.28
N LEU A 9 -27.11 14.65 40.58
CA LEU A 9 -26.71 13.63 39.62
C LEU A 9 -27.72 13.49 38.49
N SER A 10 -29.02 13.54 38.79
CA SER A 10 -30.07 13.43 37.76
C SER A 10 -30.08 14.58 36.75
N ASP A 11 -29.48 15.72 37.07
CA ASP A 11 -29.36 16.85 36.13
C ASP A 11 -28.11 16.77 35.22
N ILE A 12 -27.08 16.05 35.66
CA ILE A 12 -25.77 15.97 34.98
C ILE A 12 -25.66 14.71 34.14
N LEU A 13 -26.07 13.57 34.69
CA LEU A 13 -26.02 12.28 34.02
C LEU A 13 -27.36 11.57 34.23
N PHE A 14 -28.11 11.38 33.14
CA PHE A 14 -29.42 10.74 33.19
C PHE A 14 -29.68 9.90 31.95
N PHE A 15 -30.68 9.03 32.01
CA PHE A 15 -31.11 8.20 30.88
C PHE A 15 -32.39 8.78 30.28
N ASP A 16 -32.41 8.94 28.96
CA ASP A 16 -33.58 9.38 28.18
C ASP A 16 -33.43 8.84 26.76
N ASP A 17 -34.25 7.86 26.39
CA ASP A 17 -34.28 7.23 25.07
C ASP A 17 -35.46 7.72 24.21
N ALA A 18 -36.51 8.25 24.84
CA ALA A 18 -37.75 8.64 24.19
C ALA A 18 -37.70 10.04 23.56
N THR A 19 -37.00 11.00 24.17
CA THR A 19 -37.03 12.39 23.71
C THR A 19 -36.20 12.57 22.44
N PRO A 20 -36.70 13.22 21.37
CA PRO A 20 -35.90 13.50 20.16
C PRO A 20 -34.62 14.29 20.45
N ILE A 21 -33.55 14.03 19.70
CA ILE A 21 -32.21 14.58 20.01
C ILE A 21 -32.15 16.11 19.95
N ASP A 22 -32.84 16.74 18.99
CA ASP A 22 -32.85 18.20 18.86
C ASP A 22 -33.64 18.89 19.98
N GLU A 23 -34.61 18.18 20.56
CA GLU A 23 -35.33 18.65 21.75
C GLU A 23 -34.46 18.49 23.00
N LEU A 24 -33.77 17.35 23.14
CA LEU A 24 -32.80 17.15 24.22
C LEU A 24 -31.65 18.16 24.19
N ALA A 25 -31.07 18.40 23.02
CA ALA A 25 -29.98 19.37 22.86
C ALA A 25 -30.43 20.78 23.27
N ARG A 26 -31.65 21.21 22.88
CA ARG A 26 -32.22 22.49 23.31
C ARG A 26 -32.47 22.54 24.81
N ARG A 27 -33.01 21.47 25.41
CA ARG A 27 -33.22 21.37 26.85
C ARG A 27 -31.90 21.45 27.62
N CYS A 28 -30.86 20.77 27.13
CA CYS A 28 -29.54 20.76 27.76
C CYS A 28 -28.73 22.04 27.51
N ALA A 29 -29.11 22.87 26.53
CA ALA A 29 -28.47 24.16 26.24
C ALA A 29 -28.75 25.22 27.33
N GLU A 30 -29.82 25.07 28.12
CA GLU A 30 -30.02 25.92 29.28
C GLU A 30 -28.83 25.78 30.25
N PRO A 31 -28.27 26.86 30.80
CA PRO A 31 -27.13 26.76 31.72
C PRO A 31 -27.48 26.02 33.01
N LEU A 32 -26.74 24.94 33.32
CA LEU A 32 -26.83 24.25 34.60
C LEU A 32 -25.81 24.84 35.60
N HIS A 33 -26.28 25.29 36.75
CA HIS A 33 -25.43 25.88 37.80
C HIS A 33 -25.39 24.98 39.03
N LEU A 34 -24.23 24.39 39.34
CA LEU A 34 -24.03 23.58 40.54
C LEU A 34 -23.54 24.46 41.69
N SER A 35 -24.20 24.37 42.85
CA SER A 35 -23.81 25.10 44.07
C SER A 35 -24.16 24.29 45.32
N GLY A 36 -23.72 24.75 46.49
CA GLY A 36 -24.08 24.16 47.78
C GLY A 36 -23.69 22.68 47.90
N GLU A 37 -24.59 21.88 48.47
CA GLU A 37 -24.37 20.44 48.71
C GLU A 37 -24.18 19.65 47.42
N ALA A 38 -24.85 20.03 46.33
CA ALA A 38 -24.73 19.40 45.01
C ALA A 38 -23.30 19.52 44.46
N ALA A 39 -22.72 20.72 44.50
CA ALA A 39 -21.35 20.93 44.06
C ALA A 39 -20.33 20.22 44.96
N ALA A 40 -20.52 20.25 46.29
CA ALA A 40 -19.66 19.58 47.26
C ALA A 40 -19.71 18.04 47.13
N ALA A 41 -20.83 17.49 46.68
CA ALA A 41 -21.00 16.06 46.45
C ALA A 41 -20.20 15.56 45.22
N LEU A 42 -20.07 16.40 44.20
CA LEU A 42 -19.49 16.06 42.90
C LEU A 42 -18.02 16.47 42.76
N THR A 43 -17.56 17.45 43.54
CA THR A 43 -16.20 18.01 43.44
C THR A 43 -15.36 17.79 44.68
N GLY A 44 -14.05 17.62 44.48
CA GLY A 44 -13.08 17.41 45.56
C GLY A 44 -12.27 16.12 45.40
N GLU A 45 -11.41 15.83 46.37
CA GLU A 45 -10.56 14.64 46.32
C GLU A 45 -11.40 13.35 46.40
N GLY A 46 -11.16 12.41 45.47
CA GLY A 46 -11.93 11.16 45.38
C GLY A 46 -13.39 11.33 44.93
N ARG A 47 -13.78 12.52 44.44
CA ARG A 47 -15.11 12.80 43.91
C ARG A 47 -15.15 12.65 42.39
N PRO A 48 -16.35 12.49 41.79
CA PRO A 48 -16.47 12.25 40.36
C PRO A 48 -15.85 13.33 39.48
N PHE A 49 -15.88 14.61 39.88
CA PHE A 49 -15.26 15.71 39.16
C PHE A 49 -14.02 16.25 39.88
N ALA A 50 -12.90 16.26 39.15
CA ALA A 50 -11.71 17.02 39.52
C ALA A 50 -11.63 18.28 38.67
N LEU A 51 -11.42 19.43 39.31
CA LEU A 51 -11.36 20.74 38.67
C LEU A 51 -9.97 21.36 38.85
N TRP A 52 -9.52 22.10 37.84
CA TRP A 52 -8.31 22.94 37.92
C TRP A 52 -8.71 24.42 37.84
N PRO A 53 -8.25 25.28 38.76
CA PRO A 53 -8.44 26.72 38.63
C PRO A 53 -7.73 27.28 37.39
N GLU A 54 -8.41 28.15 36.65
CA GLU A 54 -7.90 28.89 35.50
C GLU A 54 -8.19 30.39 35.69
N PRO A 55 -7.49 31.31 35.00
CA PRO A 55 -7.73 32.75 35.17
C PRO A 55 -9.18 33.19 34.95
N ASP A 56 -9.87 32.57 33.99
CA ASP A 56 -11.23 32.92 33.58
C ASP A 56 -12.29 31.93 34.09
N GLY A 57 -11.94 31.01 34.98
CA GLY A 57 -12.87 29.99 35.49
C GLY A 57 -12.16 28.74 36.00
N CYS A 58 -12.65 27.57 35.60
CA CYS A 58 -12.01 26.29 35.88
C CYS A 58 -12.02 25.35 34.67
N ALA A 59 -11.09 24.40 34.66
CA ALA A 59 -11.01 23.33 33.70
C ALA A 59 -11.42 21.99 34.34
N LEU A 60 -12.13 21.14 33.59
CA LEU A 60 -12.41 19.77 33.98
C LEU A 60 -11.15 18.91 33.80
N LEU A 61 -10.57 18.42 34.89
CA LEU A 61 -9.39 17.55 34.89
C LEU A 61 -9.72 16.07 34.88
N ALA A 62 -10.83 15.68 35.49
CA ALA A 62 -11.28 14.31 35.51
C ALA A 62 -12.80 14.26 35.71
N ALA A 63 -13.47 13.33 35.03
CA ALA A 63 -14.86 12.97 35.22
C ALA A 63 -14.99 11.44 35.27
N ASP A 64 -15.32 10.90 36.44
CA ASP A 64 -15.56 9.47 36.66
C ASP A 64 -17.00 9.09 36.32
N LEU A 65 -17.24 8.79 35.04
CA LEU A 65 -18.58 8.43 34.54
C LEU A 65 -19.06 7.08 35.10
N HIS A 66 -18.16 6.17 35.44
CA HIS A 66 -18.54 4.90 36.08
C HIS A 66 -19.10 5.13 37.48
N SER A 67 -18.42 5.92 38.30
CA SER A 67 -18.92 6.26 39.62
C SER A 67 -20.24 7.00 39.54
N LEU A 68 -20.39 7.96 38.60
CA LEU A 68 -21.66 8.67 38.38
C LEU A 68 -22.80 7.70 38.01
N ALA A 69 -22.60 6.83 37.02
CA ALA A 69 -23.62 5.90 36.57
C ALA A 69 -23.99 4.88 37.66
N ARG A 70 -22.99 4.31 38.34
CA ARG A 70 -23.19 3.36 39.45
C ARG A 70 -23.97 4.01 40.59
N ASP A 71 -23.57 5.20 41.01
CA ASP A 71 -24.15 5.85 42.19
C ASP A 71 -25.60 6.32 41.90
N ALA A 72 -25.90 6.67 40.65
CA ALA A 72 -27.24 7.00 40.17
C ALA A 72 -28.11 5.78 39.81
N GLY A 73 -27.54 4.57 39.74
CA GLY A 73 -28.26 3.36 39.33
C GLY A 73 -28.67 3.36 37.85
N LEU A 74 -27.88 4.01 37.00
CA LEU A 74 -28.14 4.18 35.58
C LEU A 74 -27.60 3.02 34.75
N PRO A 75 -28.16 2.77 33.54
CA PRO A 75 -27.56 1.84 32.59
C PRO A 75 -26.19 2.35 32.12
N ASP A 76 -25.47 1.50 31.39
CA ASP A 76 -24.17 1.84 30.82
C ASP A 76 -24.26 2.45 29.41
N ALA A 77 -25.48 2.70 28.90
CA ALA A 77 -25.73 3.21 27.54
C ALA A 77 -27.00 4.07 27.48
N GLY A 78 -27.13 4.86 26.42
CA GLY A 78 -28.27 5.76 26.22
C GLY A 78 -28.25 6.97 27.17
N LEU A 79 -27.09 7.26 27.78
CA LEU A 79 -26.98 8.31 28.78
C LEU A 79 -26.81 9.70 28.15
N ILE A 80 -27.31 10.71 28.84
CA ILE A 80 -27.10 12.12 28.52
C ILE A 80 -26.15 12.66 29.57
N LEU A 81 -24.99 13.16 29.12
CA LEU A 81 -24.05 13.89 29.95
C LEU A 81 -24.18 15.38 29.67
N ARG A 82 -24.78 16.11 30.60
CA ARG A 82 -24.88 17.58 30.60
C ARG A 82 -23.83 18.15 31.55
N LEU A 83 -22.81 18.79 31.00
CA LEU A 83 -21.80 19.44 31.83
C LEU A 83 -22.37 20.74 32.43
N PRO A 84 -22.00 21.11 33.67
CA PRO A 84 -22.45 22.35 34.30
C PRO A 84 -21.74 23.58 33.71
N ALA A 85 -22.48 24.68 33.54
CA ALA A 85 -21.94 25.97 33.12
C ALA A 85 -21.10 26.63 34.22
N THR A 86 -21.53 26.50 35.48
CA THR A 86 -20.75 26.97 36.62
C THR A 86 -20.77 25.97 37.77
N ILE A 87 -19.69 25.90 38.52
CA ILE A 87 -19.57 25.11 39.74
C ILE A 87 -19.11 26.03 40.87
N CYS A 88 -19.93 26.17 41.92
CA CYS A 88 -19.72 27.12 43.02
C CYS A 88 -19.50 28.57 42.54
N GLY A 89 -20.22 28.97 41.48
CA GLY A 89 -20.09 30.30 40.86
C GLY A 89 -18.89 30.46 39.92
N THR A 90 -18.02 29.46 39.81
CA THR A 90 -16.87 29.47 38.89
C THR A 90 -17.27 28.88 37.54
N PRO A 91 -17.10 29.59 36.41
CA PRO A 91 -17.42 29.07 35.08
C PRO A 91 -16.55 27.88 34.66
N LEU A 92 -17.14 26.86 34.06
CA LEU A 92 -16.42 25.74 33.45
C LEU A 92 -16.01 26.09 32.03
N VAL A 93 -14.75 26.49 31.83
CA VAL A 93 -14.28 27.08 30.56
C VAL A 93 -13.56 26.10 29.65
N ARG A 94 -13.05 24.99 30.18
CA ARG A 94 -12.18 24.07 29.43
C ARG A 94 -12.32 22.61 29.85
N ILE A 95 -12.18 21.70 28.88
CA ILE A 95 -11.98 20.26 29.13
C ILE A 95 -10.52 19.93 28.84
N THR A 96 -9.78 19.39 29.81
CA THR A 96 -8.38 19.02 29.60
C THR A 96 -8.25 17.66 28.90
N ALA A 97 -7.05 17.36 28.39
CA ALA A 97 -6.77 16.13 27.65
C ALA A 97 -7.08 14.85 28.46
N ASP A 98 -6.96 14.93 29.79
CA ASP A 98 -7.14 13.81 30.73
C ASP A 98 -8.51 13.81 31.43
N ALA A 99 -9.43 14.70 31.04
CA ALA A 99 -10.75 14.81 31.65
C ALA A 99 -11.52 13.50 31.62
N PHE A 100 -11.46 12.75 30.52
CA PHE A 100 -12.16 11.49 30.35
C PHE A 100 -11.18 10.34 30.17
N ARG A 101 -10.30 10.10 31.14
CA ARG A 101 -9.35 8.99 31.05
C ARG A 101 -10.06 7.64 30.77
N PRO A 102 -9.43 6.72 30.02
CA PRO A 102 -10.03 5.43 29.66
C PRO A 102 -10.71 4.69 30.81
N TRP A 103 -10.03 4.51 31.94
CA TRP A 103 -10.58 3.79 33.10
C TRP A 103 -11.70 4.53 33.85
N LEU A 104 -11.97 5.79 33.51
CA LEU A 104 -13.04 6.60 34.09
C LEU A 104 -14.29 6.65 33.20
N SER A 105 -14.18 6.24 31.93
CA SER A 105 -15.22 6.52 30.92
C SER A 105 -15.51 5.38 29.94
N TYR A 106 -14.58 4.44 29.74
CA TYR A 106 -14.76 3.34 28.80
C TYR A 106 -15.94 2.45 29.15
N GLY A 107 -16.79 2.18 28.18
CA GLY A 107 -17.94 1.29 28.32
C GLY A 107 -19.23 2.04 28.64
N ILE A 108 -19.12 3.32 29.01
CA ILE A 108 -20.26 4.23 29.11
C ILE A 108 -20.59 4.80 27.71
N GLY A 109 -21.80 4.51 27.25
CA GLY A 109 -22.36 5.00 25.99
C GLY A 109 -23.24 6.23 26.22
N LEU A 110 -22.83 7.36 25.65
CA LEU A 110 -23.58 8.59 25.68
C LEU A 110 -24.42 8.74 24.41
N ARG A 111 -25.73 8.90 24.57
CA ARG A 111 -26.62 9.36 23.51
C ARG A 111 -26.35 10.84 23.18
N LEU A 112 -26.07 11.66 24.19
CA LEU A 112 -25.76 13.07 24.06
C LEU A 112 -24.68 13.49 25.06
N LEU A 113 -23.66 14.19 24.58
CA LEU A 113 -22.79 15.04 25.39
C LEU A 113 -23.16 16.50 25.12
N ALA A 114 -23.65 17.22 26.13
CA ALA A 114 -23.93 18.64 26.04
C ALA A 114 -22.83 19.45 26.74
N LEU A 115 -22.07 20.19 25.94
CA LEU A 115 -21.10 21.16 26.44
C LEU A 115 -21.85 22.43 26.88
N PRO A 116 -21.46 23.06 28.00
CA PRO A 116 -22.22 24.16 28.58
C PRO A 116 -21.84 25.50 27.96
N GLU A 117 -22.80 26.43 27.95
CA GLU A 117 -22.52 27.83 27.66
C GLU A 117 -21.48 28.40 28.63
N GLY A 118 -20.51 29.15 28.10
CA GLY A 118 -19.32 29.62 28.82
C GLY A 118 -18.06 28.76 28.58
N MET A 119 -18.21 27.53 28.09
CA MET A 119 -17.07 26.70 27.68
C MET A 119 -16.43 27.24 26.40
N ARG A 120 -15.10 27.39 26.40
CA ARG A 120 -14.31 27.96 25.30
C ARG A 120 -13.43 26.96 24.57
N GLU A 121 -12.95 25.93 25.27
CA GLU A 121 -11.98 24.99 24.69
C GLU A 121 -12.22 23.53 25.11
N THR A 122 -12.03 22.63 24.15
CA THR A 122 -11.73 21.22 24.41
C THR A 122 -10.29 20.96 24.00
N ALA A 123 -9.46 20.45 24.92
CA ALA A 123 -8.08 20.14 24.61
C ALA A 123 -7.97 18.94 23.65
N ASP A 124 -6.85 18.82 22.95
CA ASP A 124 -6.58 17.65 22.11
C ASP A 124 -6.71 16.36 22.93
N ARG A 125 -7.34 15.36 22.32
CA ARG A 125 -7.65 14.03 22.85
C ARG A 125 -8.65 13.98 24.01
N SER A 126 -9.07 15.12 24.56
CA SER A 126 -9.98 15.20 25.71
C SER A 126 -11.24 14.34 25.58
N LEU A 127 -11.85 14.35 24.38
CA LEU A 127 -13.08 13.62 24.09
C LEU A 127 -12.86 12.29 23.36
N SER A 128 -11.60 11.88 23.12
CA SER A 128 -11.30 10.64 22.36
C SER A 128 -11.75 9.37 23.09
N PRO A 129 -11.68 9.29 24.43
CA PRO A 129 -12.12 8.10 25.14
C PRO A 129 -13.65 7.93 25.22
N LEU A 130 -14.41 8.99 24.95
CA LEU A 130 -15.87 8.97 25.08
C LEU A 130 -16.53 8.30 23.87
N CYS A 131 -17.45 7.37 24.16
CA CYS A 131 -18.39 6.81 23.20
C CYS A 131 -19.68 7.65 23.23
N PHE A 132 -19.73 8.75 22.47
CA PHE A 132 -20.95 9.56 22.32
C PHE A 132 -21.51 9.50 20.90
N GLU A 133 -22.83 9.60 20.77
CA GLU A 133 -23.53 9.68 19.49
C GLU A 133 -23.77 11.11 19.01
N ASN A 134 -24.01 12.03 19.94
CA ASN A 134 -24.30 13.42 19.62
C ASN A 134 -23.49 14.34 20.54
N LEU A 135 -22.91 15.39 19.98
CA LEU A 135 -22.21 16.43 20.72
C LEU A 135 -22.89 17.78 20.49
N ALA A 136 -23.55 18.32 21.52
CA ALA A 136 -24.07 19.68 21.50
C ALA A 136 -22.97 20.67 21.91
N ILE A 137 -22.69 21.62 21.01
CA ILE A 137 -21.62 22.61 21.11
C ILE A 137 -22.25 24.00 21.35
N PRO A 138 -21.85 24.72 22.42
CA PRO A 138 -22.42 26.01 22.82
C PRO A 138 -21.99 27.14 21.89
N SER A 139 -22.55 28.33 22.08
CA SER A 139 -22.18 29.51 21.29
C SER A 139 -20.76 30.00 21.60
N THR A 140 -20.26 29.71 22.81
CA THR A 140 -18.97 30.18 23.34
C THR A 140 -17.76 29.31 22.99
N LEU A 141 -17.95 28.13 22.39
CA LEU A 141 -16.82 27.23 22.12
C LEU A 141 -15.99 27.78 20.95
N GLU A 142 -14.77 28.19 21.24
CA GLU A 142 -13.84 28.77 20.27
C GLU A 142 -12.90 27.72 19.67
N ARG A 143 -12.48 26.74 20.48
CA ARG A 143 -11.52 25.72 20.07
C ARG A 143 -12.00 24.30 20.33
N PHE A 144 -12.09 23.53 19.25
CA PHE A 144 -12.36 22.09 19.28
C PHE A 144 -11.07 21.29 19.06
N GLY A 145 -10.59 20.64 20.12
CA GLY A 145 -9.36 19.84 20.09
C GLY A 145 -9.45 18.65 19.13
N ALA A 146 -8.29 18.17 18.68
CA ALA A 146 -8.22 16.97 17.86
C ALA A 146 -8.76 15.76 18.64
N ARG A 147 -9.59 14.95 18.01
CA ARG A 147 -10.20 13.75 18.60
C ARG A 147 -9.80 12.49 17.81
N PRO A 148 -8.52 12.07 17.85
CA PRO A 148 -8.11 10.83 17.22
C PRO A 148 -8.72 9.63 17.96
N VAL A 149 -9.81 9.08 17.43
CA VAL A 149 -10.46 7.90 17.99
C VAL A 149 -9.84 6.64 17.40
N GLN A 150 -9.28 5.81 18.26
CA GLN A 150 -8.80 4.47 17.91
C GLN A 150 -9.88 3.46 18.27
N TRP A 151 -10.65 3.00 17.28
CA TRP A 151 -11.75 2.07 17.50
C TRP A 151 -11.30 0.82 18.28
N SER A 152 -10.14 0.24 17.96
CA SER A 152 -9.61 -0.94 18.68
C SER A 152 -9.40 -0.76 20.19
N LYS A 153 -9.37 0.49 20.68
CA LYS A 153 -9.24 0.80 22.10
C LYS A 153 -10.56 1.10 22.80
N LEU A 154 -11.65 1.29 22.05
CA LEU A 154 -12.97 1.50 22.64
C LEU A 154 -13.53 0.17 23.13
N THR A 155 -14.17 0.20 24.30
CA THR A 155 -14.91 -0.96 24.84
C THR A 155 -16.39 -0.94 24.43
N ARG A 156 -16.87 0.19 23.90
CA ARG A 156 -18.20 0.39 23.33
C ARG A 156 -18.07 1.29 22.10
N TYR A 157 -18.90 1.03 21.10
CA TYR A 157 -18.84 1.69 19.81
C TYR A 157 -20.11 2.51 19.57
N PRO A 158 -20.00 3.75 19.08
CA PRO A 158 -21.17 4.52 18.71
C PRO A 158 -21.77 3.99 17.41
N ASP A 159 -23.10 3.92 17.33
CA ASP A 159 -23.80 3.56 16.09
C ASP A 159 -23.74 4.70 15.06
N GLY A 160 -23.62 5.94 15.54
CA GLY A 160 -23.45 7.15 14.75
C GLY A 160 -22.74 8.23 15.55
N VAL A 161 -22.14 9.22 14.91
CA VAL A 161 -21.58 10.42 15.57
C VAL A 161 -22.02 11.66 14.81
N ARG A 162 -22.65 12.61 15.50
CA ARG A 162 -23.12 13.89 14.95
C ARG A 162 -22.77 15.07 15.86
N TYR A 163 -22.58 16.22 15.24
CA TYR A 163 -22.26 17.48 15.89
C TYR A 163 -23.43 18.46 15.74
N LEU A 164 -23.86 19.06 16.86
CA LEU A 164 -24.95 20.01 16.94
C LEU A 164 -24.38 21.35 17.43
N VAL A 165 -24.09 22.27 16.53
CA VAL A 165 -23.46 23.56 16.88
C VAL A 165 -24.52 24.64 17.06
N HIS A 166 -24.41 25.40 18.14
CA HIS A 166 -25.27 26.56 18.36
C HIS A 166 -25.18 27.54 17.16
N PRO A 167 -26.29 28.06 16.61
CA PRO A 167 -26.29 28.88 15.39
C PRO A 167 -25.36 30.10 15.45
N ASP A 168 -25.28 30.72 16.64
CA ASP A 168 -24.49 31.92 16.90
C ASP A 168 -23.01 31.64 17.24
N ASN A 169 -22.55 30.40 17.16
CA ASN A 169 -21.14 30.09 17.41
C ASN A 169 -20.24 30.78 16.35
N PRO A 170 -19.27 31.61 16.75
CA PRO A 170 -18.45 32.41 15.83
C PRO A 170 -17.28 31.64 15.22
N ALA A 171 -16.92 30.47 15.76
CA ALA A 171 -15.73 29.71 15.37
C ALA A 171 -16.04 28.42 14.59
N LEU A 172 -17.24 27.87 14.79
CA LEU A 172 -17.66 26.57 14.29
C LEU A 172 -19.07 26.63 13.70
N PHE A 173 -19.38 25.70 12.81
CA PHE A 173 -20.76 25.34 12.47
C PHE A 173 -20.86 23.86 12.16
N ALA A 174 -22.09 23.34 12.13
CA ALA A 174 -22.37 21.98 11.69
C ALA A 174 -23.31 21.96 10.50
N GLU A 175 -23.08 21.03 9.58
CA GLU A 175 -23.92 20.75 8.42
C GLU A 175 -23.96 19.23 8.22
N ASP A 176 -25.15 18.67 8.00
CA ASP A 176 -25.39 17.22 7.89
C ASP A 176 -24.76 16.39 9.02
N GLY A 177 -24.67 16.99 10.21
CA GLY A 177 -24.08 16.40 11.40
C GLY A 177 -22.55 16.42 11.44
N SER A 178 -21.86 16.88 10.39
CA SER A 178 -20.41 17.08 10.35
C SER A 178 -20.02 18.46 10.91
N LEU A 179 -18.81 18.58 11.45
CA LEU A 179 -18.29 19.79 12.09
C LEU A 179 -17.28 20.49 11.17
N TYR A 180 -17.42 21.81 11.04
CA TYR A 180 -16.59 22.67 10.20
C TYR A 180 -16.10 23.91 10.96
N SER A 181 -15.01 24.51 10.49
CA SER A 181 -14.62 25.88 10.87
C SER A 181 -15.66 26.88 10.40
N ARG A 182 -15.80 28.04 11.06
CA ARG A 182 -16.85 29.02 10.72
C ARG A 182 -16.83 29.49 9.28
N ASP A 183 -15.64 29.65 8.71
CA ASP A 183 -15.42 30.04 7.30
C ASP A 183 -15.76 28.91 6.31
N GLY A 184 -15.95 27.68 6.78
CA GLY A 184 -16.20 26.50 5.96
C GLY A 184 -14.96 25.94 5.26
N GLU A 185 -13.77 26.49 5.52
CA GLU A 185 -12.54 26.09 4.85
C GLU A 185 -11.95 24.79 5.41
N THR A 186 -12.33 24.38 6.63
CA THR A 186 -11.80 23.17 7.28
C THR A 186 -12.93 22.21 7.66
N LEU A 187 -12.85 20.97 7.17
CA LEU A 187 -13.61 19.84 7.72
C LEU A 187 -12.91 19.36 9.00
N ILE A 188 -13.53 19.62 10.14
CA ILE A 188 -13.00 19.35 11.49
C ILE A 188 -13.31 17.91 11.91
N ALA A 189 -14.54 17.46 11.68
CA ALA A 189 -14.97 16.09 11.94
C ALA A 189 -16.13 15.68 11.02
N GLN A 190 -15.98 14.55 10.35
CA GLN A 190 -17.03 13.96 9.50
C GLN A 190 -17.98 13.14 10.37
N ALA A 191 -19.29 13.33 10.15
CA ALA A 191 -20.32 12.50 10.77
C ALA A 191 -20.14 11.01 10.43
N TYR A 192 -20.37 10.14 11.42
CA TYR A 192 -20.34 8.69 11.28
C TYR A 192 -21.77 8.13 11.37
N PRO A 193 -22.14 7.08 10.62
CA PRO A 193 -21.34 6.30 9.67
C PRO A 193 -21.08 6.98 8.32
N TYR A 194 -19.96 6.64 7.67
CA TYR A 194 -19.52 7.27 6.41
C TYR A 194 -20.24 6.77 5.16
N GLY A 195 -20.82 5.56 5.22
CA GLY A 195 -21.36 4.89 4.04
C GLY A 195 -20.28 4.54 3.00
N GLU A 196 -20.72 4.31 1.76
CA GLU A 196 -19.84 3.91 0.64
C GLU A 196 -19.12 5.09 -0.03
N CYS A 197 -19.60 6.31 0.16
CA CYS A 197 -19.08 7.52 -0.47
C CYS A 197 -19.36 8.73 0.40
N VAL A 198 -18.33 9.52 0.68
CA VAL A 198 -18.44 10.78 1.41
C VAL A 198 -18.20 11.93 0.44
N GLU A 199 -19.15 12.85 0.35
CA GLU A 199 -19.00 14.07 -0.43
C GLU A 199 -18.50 15.20 0.49
N VAL A 200 -17.35 15.77 0.15
CA VAL A 200 -16.79 16.88 0.92
C VAL A 200 -17.38 18.19 0.39
N ARG A 201 -17.92 19.00 1.30
CA ARG A 201 -18.60 20.26 1.03
C ARG A 201 -17.74 21.21 0.16
N PRO A 202 -18.32 21.85 -0.89
CA PRO A 202 -17.64 22.92 -1.61
C PRO A 202 -17.18 24.06 -0.70
N GLY A 203 -15.98 24.59 -0.96
CA GLY A 203 -15.35 25.62 -0.12
C GLY A 203 -14.39 25.06 0.92
N VAL A 204 -14.47 23.76 1.25
CA VAL A 204 -13.47 23.09 2.10
C VAL A 204 -12.13 23.07 1.37
N ARG A 205 -11.08 23.53 2.06
CA ARG A 205 -9.69 23.61 1.60
C ARG A 205 -8.79 22.62 2.34
N CYS A 206 -9.14 22.29 3.58
CA CYS A 206 -8.39 21.36 4.42
C CYS A 206 -9.32 20.32 5.07
N ILE A 207 -8.93 19.04 5.00
CA ILE A 207 -9.50 17.97 5.83
C ILE A 207 -8.55 17.74 7.00
N ARG A 208 -9.03 17.97 8.22
CA ARG A 208 -8.25 17.77 9.43
C ARG A 208 -7.84 16.30 9.59
N GLN A 209 -6.66 16.04 10.15
CA GLN A 209 -6.09 14.68 10.25
C GLN A 209 -6.99 13.68 11.01
N ASP A 210 -7.75 14.16 12.00
CA ASP A 210 -8.66 13.36 12.82
C ASP A 210 -10.13 13.51 12.39
N ALA A 211 -10.38 14.09 11.20
CA ALA A 211 -11.74 14.30 10.72
C ALA A 211 -12.50 12.98 10.53
N PHE A 212 -11.79 11.90 10.19
CA PHE A 212 -12.33 10.56 10.08
C PHE A 212 -11.85 9.71 11.26
N LEU A 213 -12.79 9.05 11.94
CA LEU A 213 -12.54 8.08 12.99
C LEU A 213 -11.85 6.85 12.37
N HIS A 214 -10.85 6.30 13.05
CA HIS A 214 -10.22 5.05 12.62
C HIS A 214 -11.14 3.88 12.98
N THR A 215 -12.06 3.53 12.08
CA THR A 215 -13.10 2.48 12.29
C THR A 215 -12.84 1.25 11.40
N PRO A 216 -13.51 0.10 11.66
CA PRO A 216 -13.50 -1.05 10.75
C PRO A 216 -14.21 -0.78 9.41
N ASN A 217 -15.03 0.28 9.34
CA ASN A 217 -15.77 0.69 8.15
C ASN A 217 -15.36 2.13 7.76
N PRO A 218 -14.08 2.37 7.40
CA PRO A 218 -13.64 3.68 6.94
C PRO A 218 -14.33 4.05 5.60
N PRO A 219 -14.34 5.33 5.19
CA PRO A 219 -14.90 5.70 3.91
C PRO A 219 -14.13 4.98 2.78
N ARG A 220 -14.87 4.39 1.84
CA ARG A 220 -14.27 3.76 0.65
C ARG A 220 -13.98 4.75 -0.46
N ARG A 221 -14.76 5.82 -0.53
CA ARG A 221 -14.65 6.87 -1.56
C ARG A 221 -14.87 8.24 -0.94
N ILE A 222 -14.06 9.21 -1.35
CA ILE A 222 -14.24 10.62 -1.00
C ILE A 222 -14.32 11.45 -2.27
N VAL A 223 -15.42 12.16 -2.48
CA VAL A 223 -15.56 13.15 -3.54
C VAL A 223 -14.98 14.46 -3.05
N CYS A 224 -13.90 14.88 -3.71
CA CYS A 224 -13.15 16.08 -3.38
C CYS A 224 -13.78 17.29 -4.07
N PRO A 225 -14.03 18.41 -3.36
CA PRO A 225 -14.34 19.66 -4.02
C PRO A 225 -13.10 20.23 -4.71
N ASP A 226 -13.29 21.04 -5.73
CA ASP A 226 -12.20 21.72 -6.45
C ASP A 226 -11.38 22.66 -5.54
N SER A 227 -11.98 23.12 -4.43
CA SER A 227 -11.33 23.96 -3.43
C SER A 227 -10.35 23.21 -2.53
N LEU A 228 -10.35 21.87 -2.54
CA LEU A 228 -9.53 21.07 -1.63
C LEU A 228 -8.04 21.22 -1.97
N GLU A 229 -7.22 21.44 -0.94
CA GLU A 229 -5.79 21.64 -1.07
C GLU A 229 -4.98 20.66 -0.21
N GLU A 230 -5.52 20.29 0.96
CA GLU A 230 -4.83 19.42 1.92
C GLU A 230 -5.76 18.37 2.54
N ALA A 231 -5.26 17.14 2.62
CA ALA A 231 -5.82 16.06 3.44
C ALA A 231 -4.70 15.06 3.80
N ARG A 232 -4.77 14.46 4.99
CA ARG A 232 -3.80 13.42 5.42
C ARG A 232 -4.12 12.04 4.84
N ASP A 233 -3.12 11.15 4.84
CA ASP A 233 -3.11 9.85 4.16
C ASP A 233 -3.50 8.67 5.06
N ASP A 234 -3.89 8.94 6.31
CA ASP A 234 -3.99 7.93 7.37
C ASP A 234 -5.41 7.36 7.55
N ILE A 235 -6.32 7.62 6.60
CA ILE A 235 -7.70 7.11 6.65
C ILE A 235 -7.74 5.62 6.28
N ASP A 236 -7.44 5.29 5.03
CA ASP A 236 -7.38 3.91 4.52
C ASP A 236 -6.53 3.89 3.23
N PRO A 237 -5.52 3.00 3.09
CA PRO A 237 -4.73 2.88 1.86
C PRO A 237 -5.54 2.50 0.59
N ALA A 238 -6.70 1.88 0.76
CA ALA A 238 -7.63 1.50 -0.30
C ALA A 238 -8.65 2.60 -0.64
N LEU A 239 -8.69 3.71 0.10
CA LEU A 239 -9.56 4.84 -0.15
C LEU A 239 -9.37 5.41 -1.56
N LEU A 240 -10.49 5.56 -2.27
CA LEU A 240 -10.51 6.19 -3.59
C LEU A 240 -10.84 7.69 -3.47
N TRP A 241 -9.90 8.54 -3.86
CA TRP A 241 -10.09 9.99 -3.93
C TRP A 241 -10.66 10.37 -5.31
N ILE A 242 -11.93 10.75 -5.37
CA ILE A 242 -12.62 11.18 -6.60
C ILE A 242 -12.40 12.69 -6.75
N ARG A 243 -11.70 13.11 -7.80
CA ARG A 243 -11.19 14.48 -7.94
C ARG A 243 -11.06 14.95 -9.39
N SER A 244 -11.23 16.25 -9.65
CA SER A 244 -10.92 16.84 -10.95
C SER A 244 -9.42 16.81 -11.25
N ASN A 245 -9.01 16.68 -12.51
CA ASN A 245 -7.59 16.50 -12.90
C ASN A 245 -6.67 17.73 -12.66
N HIS A 246 -7.16 18.77 -11.98
CA HIS A 246 -6.49 20.06 -11.81
C HIS A 246 -6.44 20.47 -10.32
N GLY A 247 -5.59 21.42 -9.97
CA GLY A 247 -5.51 21.99 -8.63
C GLY A 247 -4.40 21.43 -7.73
N ALA A 248 -4.24 22.04 -6.54
CA ALA A 248 -3.16 21.74 -5.61
C ALA A 248 -3.24 20.30 -5.07
N PHE A 249 -4.44 19.85 -4.69
CA PHE A 249 -4.62 18.52 -4.10
C PHE A 249 -4.39 17.38 -5.10
N ALA A 250 -4.69 17.57 -6.39
CA ALA A 250 -4.36 16.60 -7.43
C ALA A 250 -2.83 16.33 -7.50
N ARG A 251 -2.01 17.37 -7.29
CA ARG A 251 -0.55 17.23 -7.20
C ARG A 251 -0.14 16.43 -5.97
N VAL A 252 -0.75 16.73 -4.81
CA VAL A 252 -0.49 16.00 -3.55
C VAL A 252 -0.80 14.51 -3.70
N LEU A 253 -1.96 14.15 -4.26
CA LEU A 253 -2.34 12.75 -4.49
C LEU A 253 -1.33 12.01 -5.38
N LYS A 254 -0.85 12.67 -6.44
CA LYS A 254 0.17 12.12 -7.34
C LYS A 254 1.53 11.93 -6.65
N GLU A 255 2.01 12.94 -5.93
CA GLU A 255 3.30 12.90 -5.23
C GLU A 255 3.33 11.86 -4.10
N THR A 256 2.20 11.67 -3.41
CA THR A 256 2.04 10.68 -2.34
C THR A 256 1.63 9.29 -2.85
N GLY A 257 1.27 9.17 -4.13
CA GLY A 257 0.87 7.92 -4.75
C GLY A 257 -0.44 7.35 -4.18
N ARG A 258 -1.35 8.22 -3.72
CA ARG A 258 -2.69 7.86 -3.26
C ARG A 258 -3.59 7.49 -4.45
N ARG A 259 -4.52 6.56 -4.22
CA ARG A 259 -5.46 6.11 -5.26
C ARG A 259 -6.45 7.22 -5.57
N ALA A 260 -6.38 7.75 -6.76
CA ALA A 260 -7.21 8.87 -7.19
C ALA A 260 -7.82 8.57 -8.56
N VAL A 261 -9.05 9.05 -8.77
CA VAL A 261 -9.79 8.90 -10.02
C VAL A 261 -10.52 10.20 -10.37
N SER A 262 -10.79 10.42 -11.66
CA SER A 262 -11.71 11.45 -12.12
C SER A 262 -13.16 11.10 -11.79
N PRO A 263 -14.11 12.06 -11.87
CA PRO A 263 -15.54 11.76 -11.78
C PRO A 263 -16.06 10.79 -12.86
N ALA A 264 -15.31 10.56 -13.94
CA ALA A 264 -15.70 9.66 -15.03
C ALA A 264 -15.37 8.18 -14.77
N TYR A 265 -14.75 7.87 -13.63
CA TYR A 265 -14.33 6.51 -13.28
C TYR A 265 -15.46 5.47 -13.36
N LYS A 266 -15.06 4.22 -13.56
CA LYS A 266 -15.97 3.07 -13.61
C LYS A 266 -15.45 1.96 -12.71
N ILE A 267 -16.38 1.24 -12.10
CA ILE A 267 -16.10 0.00 -11.39
C ILE A 267 -16.71 -1.13 -12.22
N VAL A 268 -15.87 -2.03 -12.72
CA VAL A 268 -16.29 -3.17 -13.55
C VAL A 268 -15.73 -4.42 -12.89
N ASP A 269 -16.61 -5.34 -12.48
CA ASP A 269 -16.26 -6.57 -11.76
C ASP A 269 -15.35 -6.35 -10.53
N GLY A 270 -15.58 -5.25 -9.80
CA GLY A 270 -14.78 -4.85 -8.63
C GLY A 270 -13.48 -4.11 -8.94
N ASP A 271 -13.05 -4.08 -10.21
CA ASP A 271 -11.86 -3.33 -10.62
C ASP A 271 -12.23 -1.87 -10.95
N VAL A 272 -11.38 -0.96 -10.52
CA VAL A 272 -11.56 0.48 -10.66
C VAL A 272 -10.76 0.96 -11.85
N TYR A 273 -11.45 1.58 -12.80
CA TYR A 273 -10.89 2.18 -13.99
C TYR A 273 -11.14 3.69 -14.01
N ASP A 274 -10.16 4.44 -14.50
CA ASP A 274 -10.29 5.86 -14.82
C ASP A 274 -9.94 6.10 -16.30
N PHE A 275 -10.22 7.29 -16.79
CA PHE A 275 -10.10 7.63 -18.21
C PHE A 275 -9.42 8.98 -18.38
N ASP A 276 -8.44 9.01 -19.28
CA ASP A 276 -7.78 10.24 -19.73
C ASP A 276 -7.68 10.26 -21.27
N ASP A 277 -7.01 11.26 -21.82
CA ASP A 277 -6.86 11.43 -23.27
C ASP A 277 -6.01 10.30 -23.92
N GLU A 278 -5.25 9.53 -23.14
CA GLU A 278 -4.46 8.39 -23.64
C GLU A 278 -5.30 7.12 -23.74
N GLY A 279 -6.31 6.97 -22.88
CA GLY A 279 -7.26 5.86 -22.86
C GLY A 279 -7.70 5.48 -21.45
N ALA A 280 -8.05 4.21 -21.26
CA ALA A 280 -8.42 3.70 -19.95
C ALA A 280 -7.16 3.35 -19.12
N LEU A 281 -7.28 3.59 -17.81
CA LEU A 281 -6.27 3.33 -16.78
C LEU A 281 -6.88 2.39 -15.72
N LEU A 282 -6.24 1.26 -15.45
CA LEU A 282 -6.56 0.44 -14.29
C LEU A 282 -5.97 1.09 -13.03
N VAL A 283 -6.81 1.53 -12.10
CA VAL A 283 -6.39 2.23 -10.86
C VAL A 283 -6.29 1.29 -9.68
N ALA A 284 -7.20 0.34 -9.57
CA ALA A 284 -7.17 -0.68 -8.52
C ALA A 284 -7.90 -1.95 -8.95
N THR A 285 -7.33 -3.10 -8.62
CA THR A 285 -7.97 -4.41 -8.70
C THR A 285 -8.59 -4.71 -7.34
N ALA A 286 -9.74 -5.38 -7.34
CA ALA A 286 -10.37 -5.79 -6.09
C ALA A 286 -9.43 -6.69 -5.26
N SER A 287 -9.31 -6.41 -3.96
CA SER A 287 -8.30 -7.02 -3.08
C SER A 287 -8.52 -8.49 -2.78
N GLU A 288 -9.65 -9.07 -3.15
CA GLU A 288 -9.98 -10.47 -2.99
C GLU A 288 -9.62 -11.31 -4.22
N LYS A 289 -9.34 -10.67 -5.36
CA LYS A 289 -9.00 -11.39 -6.59
C LYS A 289 -7.64 -12.07 -6.47
N THR A 290 -7.59 -13.34 -6.86
CA THR A 290 -6.36 -14.14 -6.98
C THR A 290 -5.82 -14.18 -8.41
N THR A 291 -6.56 -13.61 -9.36
CA THR A 291 -6.15 -13.50 -10.76
C THR A 291 -6.33 -12.07 -11.24
N ALA A 292 -5.36 -11.56 -11.98
CA ALA A 292 -5.39 -10.24 -12.59
C ALA A 292 -5.30 -10.40 -14.11
N VAL A 293 -6.45 -10.43 -14.76
CA VAL A 293 -6.57 -10.50 -16.22
C VAL A 293 -7.14 -9.17 -16.70
N THR A 294 -6.31 -8.38 -17.38
CA THR A 294 -6.73 -7.05 -17.80
C THR A 294 -7.49 -7.12 -19.14
N PRO A 295 -8.63 -6.43 -19.30
CA PRO A 295 -9.36 -6.40 -20.57
C PRO A 295 -8.59 -5.60 -21.64
N ASP A 296 -8.94 -5.81 -22.91
CA ASP A 296 -8.41 -4.99 -24.02
C ASP A 296 -9.00 -3.57 -24.03
N ALA A 297 -10.25 -3.42 -23.59
CA ALA A 297 -10.95 -2.16 -23.51
C ALA A 297 -11.96 -2.15 -22.37
N VAL A 298 -12.24 -0.96 -21.83
CA VAL A 298 -13.27 -0.71 -20.82
C VAL A 298 -14.20 0.35 -21.38
N GLU A 299 -15.51 0.07 -21.44
CA GLU A 299 -16.50 0.97 -22.06
C GLU A 299 -16.13 1.39 -23.49
N GLY A 300 -15.51 0.49 -24.27
CA GLY A 300 -15.06 0.76 -25.63
C GLY A 300 -13.77 1.58 -25.75
N VAL A 301 -13.18 2.02 -24.62
CA VAL A 301 -11.90 2.73 -24.58
C VAL A 301 -10.76 1.74 -24.31
N PRO A 302 -9.69 1.70 -25.13
CA PRO A 302 -8.57 0.79 -24.93
C PRO A 302 -7.89 0.96 -23.57
N LEU A 303 -7.58 -0.15 -22.90
CA LEU A 303 -6.80 -0.14 -21.65
C LEU A 303 -5.32 0.03 -21.97
N VAL A 304 -4.80 1.24 -21.77
CA VAL A 304 -3.43 1.59 -22.15
C VAL A 304 -2.46 1.57 -20.99
N ARG A 305 -2.95 1.65 -19.75
CA ARG A 305 -2.12 1.84 -18.55
C ARG A 305 -2.61 1.06 -17.34
N ILE A 306 -1.64 0.63 -16.52
CA ILE A 306 -1.86 0.08 -15.19
C ILE A 306 -1.22 1.01 -14.17
N GLY A 307 -2.02 1.55 -13.26
CA GLY A 307 -1.62 2.52 -12.27
C GLY A 307 -0.72 1.96 -11.16
N ARG A 308 -0.15 2.86 -10.36
CA ARG A 308 0.69 2.51 -9.22
C ARG A 308 -0.09 1.60 -8.24
N ARG A 309 0.49 0.44 -7.89
CA ARG A 309 -0.11 -0.52 -6.94
C ARG A 309 -1.57 -0.90 -7.29
N ALA A 310 -1.86 -0.99 -8.59
CA ALA A 310 -3.20 -1.27 -9.10
C ALA A 310 -3.50 -2.77 -9.15
N LEU A 311 -2.53 -3.62 -9.46
CA LEU A 311 -2.70 -5.07 -9.45
C LEU A 311 -2.83 -5.60 -8.02
N ALA A 312 -3.65 -6.65 -7.86
CA ALA A 312 -3.82 -7.32 -6.59
C ALA A 312 -2.48 -7.94 -6.11
N PRO A 313 -1.97 -7.57 -4.91
CA PRO A 313 -0.67 -8.04 -4.42
C PRO A 313 -0.54 -9.57 -4.35
N GLN A 314 -1.64 -10.27 -4.08
CA GLN A 314 -1.72 -11.73 -3.96
C GLN A 314 -2.10 -12.45 -5.27
N ALA A 315 -2.12 -11.75 -6.41
CA ALA A 315 -2.48 -12.38 -7.68
C ALA A 315 -1.48 -13.49 -8.04
N THR A 316 -1.96 -14.74 -8.17
CA THR A 316 -1.14 -15.89 -8.55
C THR A 316 -1.01 -16.01 -10.08
N ALA A 317 -1.95 -15.45 -10.84
CA ALA A 317 -1.87 -15.37 -12.29
C ALA A 317 -2.14 -13.95 -12.78
N VAL A 318 -1.18 -13.41 -13.53
CA VAL A 318 -1.24 -12.08 -14.14
C VAL A 318 -1.19 -12.21 -15.65
N VAL A 319 -2.20 -11.68 -16.33
CA VAL A 319 -2.29 -11.61 -17.79
C VAL A 319 -2.61 -10.18 -18.19
N ILE A 320 -1.61 -9.51 -18.76
CA ILE A 320 -1.72 -8.12 -19.21
C ILE A 320 -2.06 -8.09 -20.69
N SER A 321 -3.08 -7.32 -21.05
CA SER A 321 -3.56 -7.12 -22.41
C SER A 321 -2.46 -6.54 -23.30
N SER A 322 -2.50 -6.88 -24.59
CA SER A 322 -1.66 -6.25 -25.61
C SER A 322 -2.00 -4.78 -25.88
N GLN A 323 -3.05 -4.20 -25.31
CA GLN A 323 -3.31 -2.75 -25.43
C GLN A 323 -2.49 -1.92 -24.43
N VAL A 324 -2.04 -2.55 -23.33
CA VAL A 324 -1.29 -1.89 -22.27
C VAL A 324 0.11 -1.53 -22.75
N LYS A 325 0.46 -0.25 -22.61
CA LYS A 325 1.78 0.31 -22.92
C LYS A 325 2.61 0.54 -21.66
N ASP A 326 1.95 0.81 -20.53
CA ASP A 326 2.63 1.24 -19.32
C ASP A 326 2.10 0.54 -18.07
N ILE A 327 3.02 0.02 -17.26
CA ILE A 327 2.78 -0.54 -15.94
C ILE A 327 3.54 0.34 -14.93
N GLU A 328 2.83 1.07 -14.08
CA GLU A 328 3.43 1.93 -13.06
C GLU A 328 3.99 1.14 -11.87
N ASP A 329 4.62 1.86 -10.93
CA ASP A 329 5.37 1.27 -9.82
C ASP A 329 4.51 0.43 -8.85
N GLY A 330 5.15 -0.54 -8.19
CA GLY A 330 4.60 -1.24 -7.02
C GLY A 330 3.52 -2.27 -7.34
N ASN A 331 3.45 -2.75 -8.59
CA ASN A 331 2.59 -3.86 -8.97
C ASN A 331 3.25 -5.21 -8.61
N ILE A 332 3.32 -5.50 -7.31
CA ILE A 332 4.19 -6.55 -6.73
C ILE A 332 3.82 -7.95 -7.21
N CYS A 333 2.56 -8.37 -7.09
CA CYS A 333 2.06 -9.71 -7.44
C CYS A 333 2.97 -10.84 -6.88
N GLU A 334 3.19 -10.84 -5.56
CA GLU A 334 4.10 -11.75 -4.89
C GLU A 334 3.63 -13.20 -5.02
N GLY A 335 4.54 -14.11 -5.33
CA GLY A 335 4.23 -15.53 -5.51
C GLY A 335 3.49 -15.87 -6.80
N ALA A 336 3.41 -14.94 -7.77
CA ALA A 336 2.77 -15.22 -9.06
C ALA A 336 3.39 -16.46 -9.75
N GLU A 337 2.54 -17.42 -10.08
CA GLU A 337 2.88 -18.66 -10.80
C GLU A 337 2.88 -18.44 -12.31
N LYS A 338 2.16 -17.42 -12.77
CA LYS A 338 2.08 -17.06 -14.19
C LYS A 338 2.09 -15.55 -14.35
N ILE A 339 3.01 -15.06 -15.19
CA ILE A 339 3.06 -13.66 -15.63
C ILE A 339 3.15 -13.65 -17.15
N ALA A 340 2.09 -13.14 -17.80
CA ALA A 340 2.03 -12.93 -19.24
C ALA A 340 1.86 -11.44 -19.52
N LEU A 341 2.86 -10.83 -20.18
CA LEU A 341 2.84 -9.43 -20.57
C LEU A 341 2.34 -9.27 -21.99
N GLY A 342 1.59 -8.20 -22.25
CA GLY A 342 1.12 -7.85 -23.59
C GLY A 342 2.26 -7.39 -24.50
N GLU A 343 2.16 -7.71 -25.80
CA GLU A 343 3.21 -7.44 -26.80
C GLU A 343 3.46 -5.95 -27.10
N ASN A 344 2.65 -5.03 -26.56
CA ASN A 344 2.86 -3.58 -26.70
C ASN A 344 3.34 -2.89 -25.42
N VAL A 345 3.62 -3.63 -24.34
CA VAL A 345 4.14 -3.05 -23.09
C VAL A 345 5.51 -2.43 -23.39
N ARG A 346 5.66 -1.14 -23.06
CA ARG A 346 6.91 -0.38 -23.26
C ARG A 346 7.63 -0.11 -21.95
N ARG A 347 6.88 0.14 -20.89
CA ARG A 347 7.45 0.49 -19.58
C ARG A 347 6.90 -0.39 -18.48
N ILE A 348 7.80 -0.89 -17.64
CA ILE A 348 7.48 -1.56 -16.38
C ILE A 348 8.11 -0.73 -15.26
N GLY A 349 7.30 -0.31 -14.30
CA GLY A 349 7.72 0.51 -13.16
C GLY A 349 8.66 -0.21 -12.21
N ARG A 350 9.01 0.47 -11.12
CA ARG A 350 9.83 -0.09 -10.03
C ARG A 350 9.02 -1.09 -9.22
N GLU A 351 9.70 -2.06 -8.61
CA GLU A 351 9.09 -2.99 -7.64
C GLU A 351 7.86 -3.75 -8.18
N CYS A 352 7.88 -4.10 -9.46
CA CYS A 352 6.83 -4.90 -10.09
C CYS A 352 7.21 -6.39 -10.14
N PHE A 353 6.24 -7.29 -10.00
CA PHE A 353 6.42 -8.73 -10.22
C PHE A 353 7.54 -9.37 -9.38
N MET A 354 7.68 -8.94 -8.12
CA MET A 354 8.74 -9.44 -7.24
C MET A 354 8.37 -10.81 -6.68
N HIS A 355 9.38 -11.65 -6.47
CA HIS A 355 9.25 -12.95 -5.81
C HIS A 355 8.18 -13.85 -6.48
N ALA A 356 8.15 -13.85 -7.82
CA ALA A 356 7.37 -14.81 -8.58
C ALA A 356 7.79 -16.26 -8.24
N ALA A 357 6.87 -17.21 -8.39
CA ALA A 357 7.13 -18.62 -8.08
C ALA A 357 8.28 -19.19 -8.94
N GLU A 358 8.99 -20.19 -8.44
CA GLU A 358 10.20 -20.75 -9.08
C GLU A 358 9.96 -21.23 -10.52
N GLY A 359 8.76 -21.75 -10.82
CA GLY A 359 8.36 -22.19 -12.16
C GLY A 359 7.89 -21.07 -13.10
N CYS A 360 7.70 -19.85 -12.60
CA CYS A 360 7.23 -18.71 -13.38
C CYS A 360 8.41 -18.05 -14.10
N VAL A 361 8.50 -18.26 -15.42
CA VAL A 361 9.42 -17.52 -16.30
C VAL A 361 8.65 -16.43 -17.02
N ALA A 362 8.76 -15.20 -16.54
CA ALA A 362 8.09 -14.05 -17.16
C ALA A 362 8.75 -13.72 -18.50
N ARG A 363 7.96 -13.73 -19.59
CA ARG A 363 8.44 -13.26 -20.90
C ARG A 363 8.44 -11.74 -20.94
N ILE A 364 9.56 -11.18 -21.38
CA ILE A 364 9.74 -9.74 -21.62
C ILE A 364 9.67 -9.52 -23.13
N PRO A 365 8.56 -8.95 -23.65
CA PRO A 365 8.39 -8.68 -25.07
C PRO A 365 9.44 -7.72 -25.62
N ARG A 366 9.65 -7.75 -26.95
CA ARG A 366 10.60 -6.87 -27.65
C ARG A 366 10.24 -5.39 -27.57
N SER A 367 8.97 -5.07 -27.29
CA SER A 367 8.49 -3.70 -27.12
C SER A 367 8.94 -3.04 -25.83
N VAL A 368 9.42 -3.80 -24.83
CA VAL A 368 9.77 -3.26 -23.52
C VAL A 368 11.07 -2.46 -23.63
N GLU A 369 10.97 -1.16 -23.39
CA GLU A 369 12.06 -0.20 -23.48
C GLU A 369 12.72 0.04 -22.10
N CYS A 370 11.96 -0.10 -21.01
CA CYS A 370 12.42 0.20 -19.66
C CYS A 370 11.79 -0.71 -18.60
N ILE A 371 12.61 -1.17 -17.67
CA ILE A 371 12.19 -1.93 -16.48
C ILE A 371 12.74 -1.22 -15.24
N GLY A 372 11.86 -0.88 -14.31
CA GLY A 372 12.21 -0.19 -13.08
C GLY A 372 13.01 -1.07 -12.12
N GLU A 373 13.75 -0.39 -11.25
CA GLU A 373 14.59 -1.06 -10.25
C GLU A 373 13.79 -2.05 -9.37
N ARG A 374 14.44 -3.18 -9.04
CA ARG A 374 13.90 -4.30 -8.24
C ARG A 374 12.73 -5.07 -8.86
N SER A 375 12.26 -4.69 -10.04
CA SER A 375 11.24 -5.49 -10.74
C SER A 375 11.78 -6.88 -11.06
N PHE A 376 10.93 -7.90 -10.98
CA PHE A 376 11.29 -9.31 -11.10
C PHE A 376 12.32 -9.82 -10.07
N SER A 377 12.64 -9.06 -9.02
CA SER A 377 13.56 -9.47 -7.95
C SER A 377 13.13 -10.81 -7.35
N GLY A 378 14.02 -11.79 -7.34
CA GLY A 378 13.76 -13.16 -6.91
C GLY A 378 13.05 -14.05 -7.94
N GLY A 379 12.90 -13.60 -9.19
CA GLY A 379 12.18 -14.32 -10.25
C GLY A 379 13.00 -14.57 -11.51
N TRP A 380 12.44 -15.40 -12.39
CA TRP A 380 12.99 -15.70 -13.71
C TRP A 380 12.34 -14.84 -14.79
N VAL A 381 13.18 -14.28 -15.68
CA VAL A 381 12.75 -13.54 -16.86
C VAL A 381 13.36 -14.13 -18.12
N ARG A 382 12.63 -14.08 -19.24
CA ARG A 382 13.15 -14.38 -20.58
C ARG A 382 12.96 -13.17 -21.48
N PHE A 383 14.06 -12.66 -22.04
CA PHE A 383 14.03 -11.55 -22.98
C PHE A 383 13.84 -12.06 -24.41
N ASP A 384 12.71 -11.74 -25.05
CA ASP A 384 12.40 -12.21 -26.41
C ASP A 384 13.35 -11.60 -27.47
N ALA A 385 13.90 -10.42 -27.19
CA ALA A 385 14.91 -9.78 -28.03
C ALA A 385 16.26 -10.50 -28.00
N LEU A 386 16.61 -11.13 -26.87
CA LEU A 386 17.89 -11.81 -26.68
C LEU A 386 17.78 -13.34 -26.72
N ASP A 387 16.56 -13.88 -26.75
CA ASP A 387 16.26 -15.30 -26.61
C ASP A 387 17.05 -15.96 -25.45
N THR A 388 17.13 -15.23 -24.35
CA THR A 388 17.99 -15.55 -23.20
C THR A 388 17.20 -15.35 -21.91
N ALA A 389 17.33 -16.32 -21.00
CA ALA A 389 16.74 -16.24 -19.67
C ALA A 389 17.76 -15.72 -18.65
N ALA A 390 17.26 -15.00 -17.64
CA ALA A 390 18.04 -14.53 -16.51
C ALA A 390 17.23 -14.71 -15.23
N TYR A 391 17.91 -15.13 -14.17
CA TYR A 391 17.36 -15.07 -12.81
C TYR A 391 17.79 -13.75 -12.19
N ILE A 392 16.86 -13.02 -11.60
CA ILE A 392 17.14 -11.72 -10.99
C ILE A 392 17.30 -11.91 -9.48
N PRO A 393 18.51 -11.92 -8.89
CA PRO A 393 18.64 -12.21 -7.47
C PRO A 393 18.13 -11.06 -6.60
N ALA A 394 17.52 -11.41 -5.47
CA ALA A 394 17.03 -10.42 -4.52
C ALA A 394 18.16 -9.53 -3.97
N GLY A 395 17.89 -8.23 -3.87
CA GLY A 395 18.86 -7.25 -3.38
C GLY A 395 20.02 -6.95 -4.34
N VAL A 396 19.86 -7.24 -5.63
CA VAL A 396 20.78 -6.77 -6.69
C VAL A 396 20.16 -5.56 -7.39
N ARG A 397 20.99 -4.58 -7.75
CA ARG A 397 20.61 -3.35 -8.46
C ARG A 397 21.46 -3.21 -9.73
N GLY A 398 21.03 -2.35 -10.65
CA GLY A 398 21.80 -2.00 -11.85
C GLY A 398 21.70 -2.96 -13.05
N LEU A 399 21.04 -4.12 -12.91
CA LEU A 399 20.89 -5.08 -14.02
C LEU A 399 19.99 -4.58 -15.16
N PHE A 400 18.98 -3.77 -14.85
CA PHE A 400 18.01 -3.26 -15.83
C PHE A 400 18.48 -1.97 -16.54
N SER A 401 19.80 -1.75 -16.63
CA SER A 401 20.35 -0.64 -17.40
C SER A 401 20.13 -0.90 -18.90
N PRO A 402 19.43 -0.01 -19.64
CA PRO A 402 19.22 -0.20 -21.08
C PRO A 402 20.54 -0.33 -21.82
N THR A 403 20.69 -1.43 -22.57
CA THR A 403 21.93 -1.79 -23.26
C THR A 403 21.62 -2.06 -24.73
N ALA A 404 22.48 -1.57 -25.62
CA ALA A 404 22.36 -1.75 -27.05
C ALA A 404 23.02 -3.06 -27.52
N TYR A 405 22.29 -3.82 -28.31
CA TYR A 405 22.71 -5.06 -28.94
C TYR A 405 22.53 -4.94 -30.46
N ARG A 406 23.16 -5.85 -31.20
CA ARG A 406 23.00 -5.95 -32.64
C ARG A 406 22.80 -7.40 -33.08
N ASP A 407 21.99 -7.60 -34.12
CA ASP A 407 21.85 -8.90 -34.76
C ASP A 407 22.95 -9.08 -35.83
N GLY A 408 23.91 -9.96 -35.55
CA GLY A 408 25.00 -10.35 -36.46
C GLY A 408 24.61 -11.48 -37.43
N GLY A 409 23.33 -11.85 -37.51
CA GLY A 409 22.85 -12.92 -38.37
C GLY A 409 23.42 -14.28 -37.96
N ALA A 410 24.26 -14.88 -38.80
CA ALA A 410 24.87 -16.18 -38.52
C ALA A 410 25.83 -16.15 -37.31
N ALA A 411 26.42 -14.99 -37.00
CA ALA A 411 27.28 -14.80 -35.83
C ALA A 411 26.50 -14.72 -34.50
N GLY A 412 25.17 -14.54 -34.57
CA GLY A 412 24.31 -14.37 -33.41
C GLY A 412 24.23 -12.93 -32.92
N ILE A 413 23.80 -12.75 -31.67
CA ILE A 413 23.60 -11.44 -31.06
C ILE A 413 24.92 -10.95 -30.48
N GLU A 414 25.27 -9.70 -30.75
CA GLU A 414 26.48 -9.05 -30.24
C GLU A 414 26.13 -7.78 -29.46
N LEU A 415 27.08 -7.29 -28.66
CA LEU A 415 26.94 -5.99 -28.02
C LEU A 415 27.25 -4.90 -29.04
N ALA A 416 26.39 -3.90 -29.13
CA ALA A 416 26.64 -2.76 -30.00
C ALA A 416 27.75 -1.89 -29.39
N GLY A 417 28.67 -1.41 -30.23
CA GLY A 417 29.68 -0.44 -29.80
C GLY A 417 29.04 0.90 -29.41
N GLU A 418 29.71 1.67 -28.56
CA GLU A 418 29.24 3.01 -28.19
C GLU A 418 29.04 3.88 -29.45
N GLY A 419 27.84 4.42 -29.64
CA GLY A 419 27.47 5.23 -30.80
C GLY A 419 27.06 4.47 -32.06
N ALA A 420 27.02 3.13 -32.04
CA ALA A 420 26.48 2.35 -33.15
C ALA A 420 24.96 2.56 -33.26
N SER A 421 24.49 2.94 -34.46
CA SER A 421 23.08 3.32 -34.71
C SER A 421 22.60 2.88 -36.10
N ASP A 422 23.07 1.73 -36.58
CA ASP A 422 22.54 1.14 -37.81
C ASP A 422 21.21 0.39 -37.58
N GLU A 423 20.55 -0.01 -38.67
CA GLU A 423 19.25 -0.69 -38.64
C GLU A 423 19.27 -2.06 -37.93
N SER A 424 20.46 -2.63 -37.67
CA SER A 424 20.63 -3.91 -36.96
C SER A 424 20.68 -3.78 -35.44
N CYS A 425 20.79 -2.54 -34.93
CA CYS A 425 20.89 -2.27 -33.50
C CYS A 425 19.51 -2.21 -32.84
N PHE A 426 19.40 -2.78 -31.64
CA PHE A 426 18.21 -2.71 -30.80
C PHE A 426 18.59 -2.58 -29.32
N ALA A 427 17.76 -1.89 -28.55
CA ALA A 427 17.96 -1.74 -27.11
C ALA A 427 17.17 -2.81 -26.35
N VAL A 428 17.76 -3.33 -25.28
CA VAL A 428 17.10 -4.22 -24.33
C VAL A 428 17.25 -3.61 -22.94
N PRO A 429 16.21 -3.61 -22.09
CA PRO A 429 16.26 -3.05 -20.73
C PRO A 429 17.03 -3.95 -19.76
N PHE A 430 18.17 -4.50 -20.20
CA PHE A 430 18.98 -5.42 -19.42
C PHE A 430 20.44 -5.42 -19.88
N ASP A 431 21.35 -5.27 -18.92
CA ASP A 431 22.80 -5.33 -19.13
C ASP A 431 23.30 -6.76 -18.86
N MET A 432 23.56 -7.50 -19.95
CA MET A 432 24.10 -8.85 -19.86
C MET A 432 25.54 -8.88 -19.33
N ARG A 433 26.35 -7.83 -19.51
CA ARG A 433 27.71 -7.79 -18.94
C ARG A 433 27.64 -7.66 -17.43
N ALA A 434 26.82 -6.76 -16.91
CA ALA A 434 26.62 -6.62 -15.48
C ALA A 434 26.06 -7.91 -14.86
N TYR A 435 25.18 -8.62 -15.57
CA TYR A 435 24.69 -9.93 -15.15
C TYR A 435 25.79 -11.00 -15.17
N ASP A 436 26.65 -10.99 -16.18
CA ASP A 436 27.78 -11.92 -16.26
C ASP A 436 28.78 -11.70 -15.12
N GLU A 437 29.10 -10.45 -14.78
CA GLU A 437 29.94 -10.10 -13.63
C GLU A 437 29.32 -10.58 -12.30
N LEU A 438 28.02 -10.38 -12.12
CA LEU A 438 27.27 -10.86 -10.97
C LEU A 438 27.37 -12.38 -10.83
N LEU A 439 27.14 -13.10 -11.93
CA LEU A 439 27.22 -14.56 -11.95
C LEU A 439 28.65 -15.04 -11.71
N ALA A 440 29.65 -14.36 -12.27
CA ALA A 440 31.07 -14.65 -12.13
C ALA A 440 31.63 -14.39 -10.72
N GLY A 441 31.00 -13.50 -9.95
CA GLY A 441 31.39 -13.20 -8.58
C GLY A 441 31.06 -14.32 -7.58
N GLU A 442 31.52 -14.19 -6.33
CA GLU A 442 31.34 -15.22 -5.30
C GLU A 442 29.96 -15.20 -4.61
N ARG A 443 29.11 -14.21 -4.90
CA ARG A 443 27.79 -14.06 -4.26
C ARG A 443 26.97 -15.34 -4.43
N ALA A 444 26.57 -15.94 -3.32
CA ALA A 444 25.71 -17.11 -3.31
C ALA A 444 24.23 -16.70 -3.36
N PHE A 445 23.44 -17.46 -4.12
CA PHE A 445 21.98 -17.42 -4.10
C PHE A 445 21.44 -18.79 -4.55
N LEU A 446 20.23 -19.13 -4.12
CA LEU A 446 19.68 -20.49 -4.18
C LEU A 446 19.74 -21.13 -5.58
N THR A 447 19.44 -20.35 -6.62
CA THR A 447 19.32 -20.80 -8.02
C THR A 447 20.60 -20.60 -8.85
N LYS A 448 21.76 -20.34 -8.23
CA LYS A 448 22.96 -19.92 -8.96
C LYS A 448 23.45 -20.93 -10.00
N THR A 449 23.47 -22.23 -9.67
CA THR A 449 23.84 -23.28 -10.64
C THR A 449 22.93 -23.25 -11.87
N GLN A 450 21.62 -23.11 -11.67
CA GLN A 450 20.66 -23.01 -12.76
C GLN A 450 20.86 -21.72 -13.56
N ALA A 451 21.07 -20.57 -12.90
CA ALA A 451 21.30 -19.29 -13.55
C ALA A 451 22.53 -19.30 -14.47
N LEU A 452 23.62 -19.93 -14.02
CA LEU A 452 24.84 -20.15 -14.82
C LEU A 452 24.55 -21.01 -16.06
N VAL A 453 23.85 -22.14 -15.89
CA VAL A 453 23.51 -23.06 -16.99
C VAL A 453 22.58 -22.40 -18.02
N GLU A 454 21.55 -21.68 -17.58
CA GLU A 454 20.64 -20.94 -18.47
C GLU A 454 21.38 -19.84 -19.24
N ARG A 455 22.30 -19.13 -18.57
CA ARG A 455 23.10 -18.09 -19.20
C ARG A 455 24.04 -18.67 -20.26
N LEU A 456 24.66 -19.82 -20.00
CA LEU A 456 25.50 -20.55 -20.97
C LEU A 456 24.68 -21.05 -22.17
N ALA A 457 23.41 -21.42 -21.97
CA ALA A 457 22.53 -21.85 -23.05
C ALA A 457 21.99 -20.68 -23.91
N GLY A 458 21.88 -19.48 -23.34
CA GLY A 458 21.31 -18.29 -24.00
C GLY A 458 22.02 -17.83 -25.27
N LYS A 459 21.28 -17.14 -26.16
CA LYS A 459 21.80 -16.56 -27.41
C LYS A 459 22.58 -15.25 -27.21
N ALA A 460 22.41 -14.57 -26.08
CA ALA A 460 23.13 -13.34 -25.77
C ALA A 460 24.66 -13.58 -25.76
N PRO A 461 25.45 -12.59 -26.20
CA PRO A 461 26.90 -12.70 -26.29
C PRO A 461 27.49 -12.93 -24.90
N LEU A 462 28.41 -13.87 -24.76
CA LEU A 462 29.09 -14.20 -23.51
C LEU A 462 30.60 -14.19 -23.78
N GLN A 463 31.35 -13.47 -22.96
CA GLN A 463 32.81 -13.41 -23.07
C GLN A 463 33.46 -14.70 -22.55
N ASP A 464 34.57 -15.11 -23.17
CA ASP A 464 35.25 -16.36 -22.82
C ASP A 464 35.72 -16.38 -21.36
N ASP A 465 36.22 -15.25 -20.84
CA ASP A 465 36.62 -15.12 -19.43
C ASP A 465 35.46 -15.34 -18.45
N ALA A 466 34.26 -14.85 -18.82
CA ALA A 466 33.05 -15.07 -18.02
C ALA A 466 32.62 -16.53 -18.08
N ALA A 467 32.63 -17.15 -19.27
CA ALA A 467 32.35 -18.57 -19.43
C ALA A 467 33.33 -19.45 -18.62
N ALA A 468 34.62 -19.12 -18.60
CA ALA A 468 35.63 -19.78 -17.79
C ALA A 468 35.40 -19.59 -16.27
N SER A 469 34.94 -18.41 -15.85
CA SER A 469 34.52 -18.19 -14.46
C SER A 469 33.29 -19.04 -14.10
N PHE A 470 32.31 -19.12 -14.99
CA PHE A 470 31.11 -19.94 -14.79
C PHE A 470 31.46 -21.43 -14.67
N ALA A 471 32.32 -21.94 -15.56
CA ALA A 471 32.82 -23.31 -15.51
C ALA A 471 33.42 -23.63 -14.13
N ARG A 472 34.38 -22.81 -13.65
CA ARG A 472 35.01 -22.96 -12.32
C ARG A 472 34.01 -22.96 -11.18
N GLN A 473 32.95 -22.15 -11.27
CA GLN A 473 31.92 -22.13 -10.24
C GLN A 473 31.02 -23.36 -10.28
N LEU A 474 30.67 -23.85 -11.47
CA LEU A 474 29.87 -25.05 -11.64
C LEU A 474 30.60 -26.30 -11.13
N GLU A 475 31.94 -26.31 -11.08
CA GLU A 475 32.71 -27.44 -10.51
C GLU A 475 32.34 -27.72 -9.05
N LYS A 476 31.98 -26.68 -8.29
CA LYS A 476 31.55 -26.81 -6.89
C LYS A 476 30.27 -27.65 -6.74
N ASN A 477 29.45 -27.72 -7.80
CA ASN A 477 28.19 -28.47 -7.88
C ASN A 477 28.07 -29.22 -9.22
N ALA A 478 29.13 -29.90 -9.65
CA ALA A 478 29.29 -30.41 -11.01
C ALA A 478 28.18 -31.40 -11.45
N GLU A 479 27.74 -32.29 -10.56
CA GLU A 479 26.69 -33.27 -10.89
C GLU A 479 25.34 -32.59 -11.16
N ALA A 480 24.95 -31.63 -10.32
CA ALA A 480 23.74 -30.85 -10.51
C ALA A 480 23.81 -30.02 -11.81
N ALA A 481 24.97 -29.42 -12.09
CA ALA A 481 25.22 -28.71 -13.34
C ALA A 481 25.05 -29.62 -14.56
N CYS A 482 25.68 -30.81 -14.57
CA CYS A 482 25.62 -31.74 -15.69
C CYS A 482 24.19 -32.24 -15.95
N THR A 483 23.42 -32.48 -14.89
CA THR A 483 22.00 -32.86 -14.96
C THR A 483 21.18 -31.74 -15.63
N LEU A 484 21.30 -30.50 -15.13
CA LEU A 484 20.60 -29.34 -15.69
C LEU A 484 20.98 -29.09 -17.16
N ILE A 485 22.26 -29.18 -17.51
CA ILE A 485 22.74 -29.01 -18.90
C ILE A 485 22.10 -30.06 -19.81
N ALA A 486 22.03 -31.32 -19.37
CA ALA A 486 21.42 -32.39 -20.13
C ALA A 486 19.91 -32.19 -20.32
N GLU A 487 19.20 -31.75 -19.27
CA GLU A 487 17.77 -31.41 -19.33
C GLU A 487 17.49 -30.29 -20.34
N ARG A 488 18.37 -29.28 -20.42
CA ARG A 488 18.25 -28.19 -21.39
C ARG A 488 18.59 -28.58 -22.81
N ARG A 489 19.25 -29.73 -23.02
CA ARG A 489 19.67 -30.25 -24.33
C ARG A 489 20.44 -29.21 -25.16
N SER A 490 21.15 -28.30 -24.48
CA SER A 490 21.73 -27.13 -25.12
C SER A 490 23.13 -27.42 -25.66
N ARG A 491 23.25 -27.53 -26.99
CA ARG A 491 24.54 -27.62 -27.68
C ARG A 491 25.46 -26.45 -27.34
N ARG A 492 24.93 -25.23 -27.26
CA ARG A 492 25.72 -24.02 -26.96
C ARG A 492 26.34 -24.06 -25.57
N ALA A 493 25.60 -24.55 -24.57
CA ALA A 493 26.14 -24.69 -23.22
C ALA A 493 27.31 -25.70 -23.20
N ILE A 494 27.17 -26.82 -23.92
CA ILE A 494 28.25 -27.81 -24.09
C ILE A 494 29.47 -27.17 -24.76
N GLU A 495 29.28 -26.43 -25.86
CA GLU A 495 30.38 -25.80 -26.60
C GLU A 495 31.17 -24.83 -25.71
N ARG A 496 30.46 -23.90 -25.04
CA ARG A 496 31.06 -22.91 -24.14
C ARG A 496 31.78 -23.54 -22.95
N LEU A 497 31.21 -24.58 -22.35
CA LEU A 497 31.83 -25.29 -21.23
C LEU A 497 33.04 -26.12 -21.65
N ALA A 498 33.00 -26.73 -22.84
CA ALA A 498 34.14 -27.44 -23.39
C ALA A 498 35.30 -26.47 -23.72
N ASP A 499 35.01 -25.31 -24.31
CA ASP A 499 36.03 -24.26 -24.56
C ASP A 499 36.63 -23.73 -23.25
N ALA A 500 35.83 -23.69 -22.19
CA ALA A 500 36.26 -23.30 -20.84
C ALA A 500 36.98 -24.41 -20.05
N GLY A 501 37.25 -25.59 -20.65
CA GLY A 501 37.95 -26.70 -19.99
C GLY A 501 37.12 -27.47 -18.96
N PHE A 502 35.80 -27.23 -18.86
CA PHE A 502 34.95 -27.87 -17.85
C PHE A 502 34.91 -29.40 -17.96
N TYR A 503 35.12 -29.96 -19.14
CA TYR A 503 35.06 -31.41 -19.40
C TYR A 503 36.45 -32.06 -19.55
N GLU A 504 37.52 -31.41 -19.10
CA GLU A 504 38.86 -32.02 -19.08
C GLU A 504 38.92 -33.21 -18.13
N ASP A 505 38.26 -33.10 -16.97
CA ASP A 505 38.08 -34.17 -15.99
C ASP A 505 37.32 -35.36 -16.62
N GLU A 506 37.96 -36.53 -16.63
CA GLU A 506 37.44 -37.72 -17.31
C GLU A 506 36.16 -38.25 -16.67
N GLN A 507 36.05 -38.20 -15.34
CA GLN A 507 34.86 -38.68 -14.63
C GLN A 507 33.66 -37.79 -14.97
N ARG A 508 33.85 -36.47 -14.96
CA ARG A 508 32.82 -35.48 -15.32
C ARG A 508 32.41 -35.59 -16.78
N PHE A 509 33.36 -35.79 -17.70
CA PHE A 509 33.08 -36.01 -19.11
C PHE A 509 32.18 -37.24 -19.33
N LEU A 510 32.54 -38.38 -18.72
CA LEU A 510 31.76 -39.62 -18.83
C LEU A 510 30.37 -39.46 -18.19
N PHE A 511 30.29 -38.82 -17.03
CA PHE A 511 29.03 -38.52 -16.36
C PHE A 511 28.12 -37.66 -17.24
N GLN A 512 28.65 -36.58 -17.83
CA GLN A 512 27.88 -35.72 -18.73
C GLN A 512 27.38 -36.50 -19.96
N CYS A 513 28.20 -37.37 -20.56
CA CYS A 513 27.79 -38.20 -21.69
C CYS A 513 26.61 -39.11 -21.31
N GLU A 514 26.63 -39.70 -20.11
CA GLU A 514 25.53 -40.52 -19.61
C GLU A 514 24.26 -39.69 -19.41
N GLN A 515 24.35 -38.52 -18.77
CA GLN A 515 23.21 -37.63 -18.58
C GLN A 515 22.60 -37.20 -19.92
N LEU A 516 23.43 -36.86 -20.92
CA LEU A 516 22.96 -36.48 -22.26
C LEU A 516 22.27 -37.64 -22.98
N ARG A 517 22.76 -38.88 -22.83
CA ARG A 517 22.08 -40.08 -23.36
C ARG A 517 20.72 -40.28 -22.70
N ARG A 518 20.65 -40.20 -21.36
CA ARG A 518 19.40 -40.32 -20.58
C ARG A 518 18.38 -39.23 -20.98
N ALA A 519 18.85 -38.01 -21.22
CA ALA A 519 18.02 -36.91 -21.66
C ALA A 519 17.67 -36.94 -23.17
N HIS A 520 18.15 -37.93 -23.93
CA HIS A 520 18.01 -38.05 -25.39
C HIS A 520 18.54 -36.84 -26.17
N ALA A 521 19.61 -36.22 -25.69
CA ALA A 521 20.21 -35.01 -26.27
C ALA A 521 21.32 -35.34 -27.30
N ALA A 522 20.94 -35.97 -28.42
CA ALA A 522 21.90 -36.51 -29.39
C ALA A 522 22.87 -35.47 -29.99
N GLU A 523 22.38 -34.27 -30.34
CA GLU A 523 23.20 -33.21 -30.92
C GLU A 523 24.25 -32.69 -29.92
N ALA A 524 23.84 -32.45 -28.68
CA ALA A 524 24.72 -31.99 -27.60
C ALA A 524 25.76 -33.07 -27.24
N LEU A 525 25.36 -34.34 -27.22
CA LEU A 525 26.28 -35.47 -27.03
C LEU A 525 27.30 -35.59 -28.16
N GLY A 526 26.85 -35.52 -29.41
CA GLY A 526 27.73 -35.56 -30.59
C GLY A 526 28.76 -34.43 -30.56
N CYS A 527 28.32 -33.21 -30.22
CA CYS A 527 29.18 -32.06 -30.04
C CYS A 527 30.25 -32.28 -28.96
N LEU A 528 29.86 -32.81 -27.79
CA LEU A 528 30.79 -33.08 -26.69
C LEU A 528 31.84 -34.12 -27.08
N MET A 529 31.42 -35.20 -27.75
CA MET A 529 32.32 -36.27 -28.22
C MET A 529 33.31 -35.77 -29.28
N GLN A 530 32.83 -35.03 -30.28
CA GLN A 530 33.66 -34.49 -31.35
C GLN A 530 34.77 -33.57 -30.80
N ARG A 531 34.44 -32.74 -29.80
CA ARG A 531 35.42 -31.87 -29.15
C ARG A 531 36.47 -32.65 -28.34
N ARG A 532 36.08 -33.74 -27.68
CA ARG A 532 37.02 -34.64 -26.99
C ARG A 532 37.98 -35.32 -27.97
N GLU A 533 37.49 -35.73 -29.13
CA GLU A 533 38.33 -36.31 -30.20
C GLU A 533 39.31 -35.28 -30.78
N ALA A 534 38.86 -34.05 -31.00
CA ALA A 534 39.70 -32.95 -31.50
C ALA A 534 40.79 -32.53 -30.49
N ALA A 535 40.55 -32.69 -29.18
CA ALA A 535 41.51 -32.40 -28.12
C ALA A 535 42.50 -33.56 -27.85
N ALA A 536 42.27 -34.76 -28.41
CA ALA A 536 43.17 -35.89 -28.23
C ALA A 536 44.50 -35.65 -28.98
N PRO A 537 45.66 -35.97 -28.38
CA PRO A 537 46.95 -35.82 -29.06
C PRO A 537 46.97 -36.66 -30.34
N ALA A 538 47.49 -36.09 -31.44
CA ALA A 538 47.60 -36.76 -32.72
C ALA A 538 48.18 -38.16 -32.54
N LYS A 539 47.52 -39.16 -33.13
CA LYS A 539 47.97 -40.56 -33.02
C LYS A 539 49.42 -40.63 -33.53
N PRO A 540 50.32 -41.38 -32.89
CA PRO A 540 51.72 -41.51 -33.33
C PRO A 540 51.86 -42.07 -34.77
N SER A 541 50.79 -42.60 -35.37
CA SER A 541 50.71 -43.01 -36.78
C SER A 541 50.77 -41.85 -37.78
N ASP A 542 50.41 -40.62 -37.37
CA ASP A 542 50.33 -39.47 -38.29
C ASP A 542 51.68 -38.73 -38.42
N ARG A 543 52.69 -39.14 -37.63
CA ARG A 543 54.08 -38.66 -37.72
C ARG A 543 54.93 -39.41 -38.75
N PHE A 544 54.41 -40.49 -39.33
CA PHE A 544 55.10 -41.30 -40.36
C PHE A 544 54.21 -41.46 -41.59
N ALA A 545 53.76 -40.35 -42.17
CA ALA A 545 53.35 -40.32 -43.56
C ALA A 545 54.54 -39.76 -44.37
N PHE A 546 55.29 -40.65 -45.03
CA PHE A 546 56.25 -40.31 -46.07
C PHE A 546 55.57 -40.30 -47.44
#